data_AF-A0A326U8G9-F1
#
_entry.id   AF-A0A326U8G9-F1
#
_cell.length_a   1.000
_cell.length_b   1.000
_cell.length_c   1.000
_cell.angle_alpha   90.00
_cell.angle_beta   90.00
_cell.angle_gamma   90.00
#
_symmetry.space_group_name_H-M   'P 1'
#
loop_
_entity.id
_entity.type
_entity.pdbx_description
1 polymer ?
#
loop_
_entity_poly.entity_id
_entity_poly.type
_entity_poly.pdbx_seq_one_letter_code
_entity_poly.pdbx_strand_id
1 'polypeptide(L)'
;MGWVAEAGAGGHGTELNRNIYRRACQTVSSEVERTPKPVSFSLLTSLLDVTHENIEQVMRIVSQSTGDAMLSPEMLEPRLTCARNWINDYLPDDERTPIQSTFQTAAYEQMSEEQRRMISLFSSLLNEHWNYVGLTDLMYNVPEMVRGVPLDVKPDTALKQVQRSFFVAIYQLVCGRETGPRIPTLLLSLGREKTHMLVTPPRKEACSSL
;
A
#
# COMPACT_ATOMS: atom_id res chain seq x y z
N MET A 1 9.89 8.95 -12.84
CA MET A 1 9.14 8.72 -14.08
C MET A 1 7.65 8.67 -13.74
N GLY A 2 7.05 9.85 -13.52
CA GLY A 2 5.64 9.98 -13.21
C GLY A 2 4.85 10.19 -14.50
N TRP A 3 3.92 9.30 -14.80
CA TRP A 3 2.88 9.54 -15.80
C TRP A 3 1.74 10.29 -15.10
N VAL A 4 1.84 11.62 -15.04
CA VAL A 4 0.71 12.49 -14.73
C VAL A 4 0.26 13.08 -16.06
N ALA A 5 -0.83 12.54 -16.61
CA ALA A 5 -1.52 13.15 -17.74
C ALA A 5 -2.37 14.32 -17.21
N GLU A 6 -1.71 15.39 -16.79
CA GLU A 6 -2.34 16.71 -16.65
C GLU A 6 -2.57 17.25 -18.07
N ALA A 7 -3.76 16.99 -18.61
CA ALA A 7 -4.30 17.81 -19.68
C ALA A 7 -4.80 19.14 -19.10
N GLY A 8 -3.88 19.92 -18.54
CA GLY A 8 -4.10 21.27 -18.05
C GLY A 8 -3.10 22.21 -18.71
N ALA A 9 -3.54 22.93 -19.73
CA ALA A 9 -2.97 24.18 -20.29
C ALA A 9 -1.45 24.32 -20.55
N GLY A 10 -0.63 23.26 -20.52
CA GLY A 10 0.84 23.37 -20.68
C GLY A 10 1.53 22.23 -21.43
N GLY A 11 0.79 21.40 -22.18
CA GLY A 11 1.38 20.23 -22.86
C GLY A 11 2.13 20.60 -24.15
N HIS A 12 3.42 20.21 -24.25
CA HIS A 12 4.28 20.31 -25.44
C HIS A 12 3.87 19.39 -26.63
N GLY A 13 2.58 19.09 -26.78
CA GLY A 13 2.09 18.27 -27.89
C GLY A 13 2.14 19.03 -29.22
N THR A 14 2.59 18.38 -30.29
CA THR A 14 2.40 18.88 -31.65
C THR A 14 0.90 18.95 -31.99
N GLU A 15 0.53 19.74 -32.99
CA GLU A 15 -0.86 19.83 -33.46
C GLU A 15 -1.42 18.47 -33.91
N LEU A 16 -0.56 17.63 -34.49
CA LEU A 16 -0.90 16.24 -34.84
C LEU A 16 -1.26 15.42 -33.60
N ASN A 17 -0.45 15.49 -32.53
CA ASN A 17 -0.69 14.73 -31.31
C ASN A 17 -1.98 15.16 -30.60
N ARG A 18 -2.31 16.46 -30.61
CA ARG A 18 -3.59 16.95 -30.08
C ARG A 18 -4.78 16.40 -30.86
N ASN A 19 -4.69 16.35 -32.19
CA ASN A 19 -5.76 15.83 -33.03
C ASN A 19 -5.94 14.31 -32.89
N ILE A 20 -4.85 13.55 -32.79
CA ILE A 20 -4.90 12.11 -32.50
C ILE A 20 -5.53 11.87 -31.12
N TYR A 21 -5.08 12.60 -30.11
CA TYR A 21 -5.62 12.49 -28.75
C TYR A 21 -7.12 12.79 -28.70
N ARG A 22 -7.56 13.90 -29.32
CA ARG A 22 -8.98 14.27 -29.37
C ARG A 22 -9.82 13.18 -30.03
N ARG A 23 -9.35 12.61 -31.16
CA ARG A 23 -10.05 11.49 -31.82
C ARG A 23 -10.09 10.22 -30.98
N ALA A 24 -9.06 9.97 -30.17
CA ALA A 24 -8.99 8.81 -29.29
C ALA A 24 -9.88 8.94 -28.03
N CYS A 25 -10.24 10.16 -27.63
CA CYS A 25 -11.06 10.43 -26.45
C CYS A 25 -12.52 10.82 -26.78
N GLN A 26 -12.94 10.65 -28.03
CA GLN A 26 -14.28 10.98 -28.50
C GLN A 26 -14.89 9.77 -29.21
N THR A 27 -16.18 9.53 -28.97
CA THR A 27 -17.00 8.63 -29.77
C THR A 27 -17.79 9.42 -30.80
N VAL A 28 -18.55 8.75 -31.66
CA VAL A 28 -19.47 9.41 -32.62
C VAL A 28 -20.56 10.23 -31.90
N SER A 29 -20.88 9.86 -30.65
CA SER A 29 -22.04 10.40 -29.93
C SER A 29 -21.68 11.32 -28.76
N SER A 30 -20.51 11.15 -28.13
CA SER A 30 -20.09 11.93 -26.97
C SER A 30 -18.58 11.83 -26.71
N GLU A 31 -18.05 12.70 -25.84
CA GLU A 31 -16.74 12.48 -25.25
C GLU A 31 -16.76 11.24 -24.34
N VAL A 32 -15.62 10.55 -24.27
CA VAL A 32 -15.44 9.45 -23.32
C VAL A 32 -15.35 10.04 -21.92
N GLU A 33 -16.11 9.49 -20.97
CA GLU A 33 -16.06 9.93 -19.58
C GLU A 33 -14.64 9.82 -19.02
N ARG A 34 -14.19 10.89 -18.37
CA ARG A 34 -12.86 10.98 -17.77
C ARG A 34 -12.99 11.13 -16.28
N THR A 35 -12.10 10.45 -15.56
CA THR A 35 -12.00 10.61 -14.11
C THR A 35 -11.49 11.99 -13.75
N PRO A 36 -12.27 12.82 -13.01
CA PRO A 36 -11.86 14.16 -12.63
C PRO A 36 -10.57 14.18 -11.80
N LYS A 37 -10.43 13.25 -10.85
CA LYS A 37 -9.26 13.10 -9.97
C LYS A 37 -8.71 11.68 -10.08
N PRO A 38 -7.88 11.41 -11.10
CA PRO A 38 -7.38 10.06 -11.33
C PRO A 38 -6.40 9.65 -10.23
N VAL A 39 -6.76 8.63 -9.45
CA VAL A 39 -5.85 7.91 -8.55
C VAL A 39 -5.36 6.61 -9.20
N SER A 40 -4.30 6.00 -8.64
CA SER A 40 -3.76 4.74 -9.17
C SER A 40 -4.83 3.64 -9.19
N PHE A 41 -4.98 2.96 -10.34
CA PHE A 41 -5.90 1.83 -10.47
C PHE A 41 -5.52 0.69 -9.52
N SER A 42 -4.22 0.37 -9.46
CA SER A 42 -3.70 -0.67 -8.55
C SER A 42 -3.94 -0.34 -7.07
N LEU A 43 -3.93 0.95 -6.70
CA LEU A 43 -4.29 1.35 -5.33
C LEU A 43 -5.77 1.05 -5.07
N LEU A 44 -6.67 1.47 -5.96
CA LEU A 44 -8.11 1.25 -5.79
C LEU A 44 -8.44 -0.24 -5.71
N THR A 45 -7.91 -1.04 -6.62
CA THR A 45 -8.17 -2.48 -6.63
C THR A 45 -7.64 -3.17 -5.37
N SER A 46 -6.42 -2.82 -4.93
CA SER A 46 -5.86 -3.38 -3.68
C SER A 46 -6.69 -3.01 -2.44
N LEU A 47 -7.17 -1.77 -2.37
CA LEU A 47 -8.02 -1.32 -1.25
C LEU A 47 -9.38 -2.00 -1.29
N LEU A 48 -10.03 -2.07 -2.45
CA LEU A 48 -11.32 -2.72 -2.62
C LEU A 48 -11.26 -4.22 -2.27
N ASP A 49 -10.19 -4.92 -2.67
CA ASP A 49 -9.96 -6.32 -2.34
C ASP A 49 -9.85 -6.52 -0.82
N VAL A 50 -8.94 -5.79 -0.15
CA VAL A 50 -8.65 -6.00 1.27
C VAL A 50 -9.77 -5.50 2.18
N THR A 51 -10.44 -4.40 1.82
CA THR A 51 -11.53 -3.81 2.62
C THR A 51 -12.90 -4.42 2.32
N HIS A 52 -12.97 -5.41 1.41
CA HIS A 52 -14.23 -6.01 0.96
C HIS A 52 -15.24 -4.95 0.49
N GLU A 53 -14.78 -4.08 -0.41
CA GLU A 53 -15.57 -3.00 -1.03
C GLU A 53 -16.12 -1.93 -0.07
N ASN A 54 -15.58 -1.80 1.16
CA ASN A 54 -15.98 -0.73 2.07
C ASN A 54 -15.51 0.65 1.58
N ILE A 55 -16.40 1.37 0.90
CA ILE A 55 -16.08 2.65 0.23
C ILE A 55 -15.67 3.75 1.22
N GLU A 56 -16.24 3.80 2.41
CA GLU A 56 -15.84 4.76 3.43
C GLU A 56 -14.36 4.58 3.82
N GLN A 57 -13.95 3.32 4.05
CA GLN A 57 -12.56 3.00 4.34
C GLN A 57 -11.63 3.27 3.15
N VAL A 58 -12.05 2.89 1.93
CA VAL A 58 -11.29 3.17 0.70
C VAL A 58 -11.03 4.67 0.57
N MET A 59 -12.07 5.51 0.67
CA MET A 59 -11.94 6.96 0.53
C MET A 59 -11.05 7.55 1.62
N ARG A 60 -11.23 7.14 2.88
CA ARG A 60 -10.37 7.58 3.99
C ARG A 60 -8.90 7.29 3.75
N ILE A 61 -8.56 6.13 3.16
CA ILE A 61 -7.17 5.75 2.89
C ILE A 61 -6.65 6.46 1.65
N VAL A 62 -7.46 6.56 0.58
CA VAL A 62 -7.10 7.28 -0.64
C VAL A 62 -6.78 8.74 -0.31
N SER A 63 -7.65 9.46 0.40
CA SER A 63 -7.44 10.86 0.81
C SER A 63 -6.15 11.05 1.62
N GLN A 64 -5.84 10.12 2.54
CA GLN A 64 -4.57 10.17 3.27
C GLN A 64 -3.36 9.92 2.36
N SER A 65 -3.48 8.98 1.41
CA SER A 65 -2.37 8.62 0.52
C SER A 65 -2.06 9.67 -0.54
N THR A 66 -3.08 10.42 -0.98
CA THR A 66 -2.96 11.51 -1.96
C THR A 66 -2.71 12.87 -1.30
N GLY A 67 -3.04 13.02 -0.01
CA GLY A 67 -3.03 14.30 0.69
C GLY A 67 -4.21 15.20 0.32
N ASP A 68 -5.23 14.68 -0.35
CA ASP A 68 -6.42 15.43 -0.79
C ASP A 68 -7.64 15.04 0.05
N ALA A 69 -7.92 15.86 1.07
CA ALA A 69 -9.04 15.69 2.00
C ALA A 69 -10.40 16.01 1.37
N MET A 70 -10.44 16.65 0.20
CA MET A 70 -11.69 17.03 -0.48
C MET A 70 -12.12 15.97 -1.51
N LEU A 71 -11.38 14.86 -1.64
CA LEU A 71 -11.76 13.77 -2.54
C LEU A 71 -13.10 13.15 -2.11
N SER A 72 -14.01 13.06 -3.07
CA SER A 72 -15.26 12.32 -2.97
C SER A 72 -15.25 11.13 -3.95
N PRO A 73 -16.09 10.10 -3.73
CA PRO A 73 -16.21 8.97 -4.66
C PRO A 73 -16.50 9.41 -6.10
N GLU A 74 -17.36 10.42 -6.30
CA GLU A 74 -17.77 10.91 -7.61
C GLU A 74 -16.58 11.49 -8.40
N MET A 75 -15.61 12.08 -7.70
CA MET A 75 -14.38 12.57 -8.33
C MET A 75 -13.47 11.44 -8.85
N LEU A 76 -13.67 10.20 -8.39
CA LEU A 76 -12.93 9.02 -8.81
C LEU A 76 -13.66 8.21 -9.90
N GLU A 77 -14.91 8.54 -10.20
CA GLU A 77 -15.65 7.87 -11.28
C GLU A 77 -15.17 8.32 -12.67
N PRO A 78 -15.24 7.46 -13.71
CA PRO A 78 -15.71 6.07 -13.69
C PRO A 78 -14.66 5.05 -13.21
N ARG A 79 -13.44 5.50 -12.86
CA ARG A 79 -12.32 4.62 -12.52
C ARG A 79 -12.59 3.79 -11.26
N LEU A 80 -13.29 4.34 -10.27
CA LEU A 80 -13.70 3.61 -9.08
C LEU A 80 -14.65 2.45 -9.44
N THR A 81 -15.67 2.70 -10.23
CA THR A 81 -16.55 1.63 -10.76
C THR A 81 -15.77 0.59 -11.56
N CYS A 82 -14.86 1.01 -12.44
CA CYS A 82 -14.03 0.06 -13.19
C CYS A 82 -13.15 -0.81 -12.29
N ALA A 83 -12.58 -0.25 -11.23
CA ALA A 83 -11.77 -1.00 -10.27
C ALA A 83 -12.62 -2.00 -9.49
N ARG A 84 -13.86 -1.63 -9.12
CA ARG A 84 -14.83 -2.52 -8.48
C ARG A 84 -15.21 -3.69 -9.38
N ASN A 85 -15.59 -3.41 -10.62
CA ASN A 85 -15.93 -4.45 -11.59
C ASN A 85 -14.74 -5.38 -11.84
N TRP A 86 -13.51 -4.86 -11.86
CA TRP A 86 -12.31 -5.69 -11.96
C TRP A 86 -12.20 -6.69 -10.79
N ILE A 87 -12.39 -6.24 -9.55
CA ILE A 87 -12.35 -7.11 -8.36
C ILE A 87 -13.45 -8.18 -8.36
N ASN A 88 -14.63 -7.85 -8.88
CA ASN A 88 -15.80 -8.72 -8.80
C ASN A 88 -15.89 -9.70 -9.96
N ASP A 89 -15.52 -9.26 -11.16
CA ASP A 89 -15.77 -10.01 -12.40
C ASP A 89 -14.50 -10.58 -13.03
N TYR A 90 -13.31 -10.07 -12.69
CA TYR A 90 -12.08 -10.38 -13.43
C TYR A 90 -10.89 -10.83 -12.58
N LEU A 91 -10.80 -10.46 -11.29
CA LEU A 91 -9.70 -10.85 -10.41
C LEU A 91 -9.82 -12.33 -10.02
N PRO A 92 -8.88 -13.21 -10.42
CA PRO A 92 -8.87 -14.59 -9.98
C PRO A 92 -8.70 -14.72 -8.46
N ASP A 93 -9.32 -15.73 -7.86
CA ASP A 93 -9.29 -15.93 -6.40
C ASP A 93 -7.86 -16.19 -5.86
N ASP A 94 -6.98 -16.79 -6.65
CA ASP A 94 -5.57 -17.03 -6.30
C ASP A 94 -4.69 -15.76 -6.40
N GLU A 95 -5.13 -14.77 -7.19
CA GLU A 95 -4.50 -13.46 -7.30
C GLU A 95 -4.96 -12.47 -6.22
N ARG A 96 -6.08 -12.74 -5.51
CA ARG A 96 -6.50 -11.94 -4.35
C ARG A 96 -5.39 -11.84 -3.30
N THR A 97 -5.41 -10.77 -2.52
CA THR A 97 -4.45 -10.56 -1.43
C THR A 97 -4.82 -11.45 -0.24
N PRO A 98 -4.12 -12.56 0.02
CA PRO A 98 -4.41 -13.37 1.20
C PRO A 98 -4.04 -12.56 2.45
N ILE A 99 -4.89 -12.63 3.47
CA ILE A 99 -4.59 -12.04 4.78
C ILE A 99 -4.62 -13.16 5.81
N GLN A 100 -3.52 -13.28 6.55
CA GLN A 100 -3.41 -14.26 7.62
C GLN A 100 -4.47 -14.01 8.70
N SER A 101 -5.02 -15.09 9.26
CA SER A 101 -6.00 -15.02 10.34
C SER A 101 -5.35 -14.83 11.71
N THR A 102 -4.09 -15.25 11.86
CA THR A 102 -3.35 -15.23 13.12
C THR A 102 -1.87 -14.94 12.86
N PHE A 103 -1.15 -14.54 13.91
CA PHE A 103 0.30 -14.39 13.87
C PHE A 103 0.99 -15.68 13.38
N GLN A 104 1.93 -15.55 12.45
CA GLN A 104 2.64 -16.68 11.85
C GLN A 104 3.91 -17.02 12.63
N THR A 105 3.76 -17.74 13.75
CA THR A 105 4.88 -18.09 14.64
C THR A 105 5.99 -18.86 13.91
N ALA A 106 5.65 -19.87 13.11
CA ALA A 106 6.63 -20.66 12.39
C ALA A 106 7.44 -19.82 11.37
N ALA A 107 6.77 -18.90 10.66
CA ALA A 107 7.45 -17.99 9.74
C ALA A 107 8.38 -17.03 10.50
N TYR A 108 7.92 -16.47 11.62
CA TYR A 108 8.72 -15.61 12.49
C TYR A 108 9.96 -16.32 13.07
N GLU A 109 9.83 -17.59 13.44
CA GLU A 109 10.92 -18.44 13.93
C GLU A 109 11.96 -18.82 12.86
N GLN A 110 11.64 -18.63 11.58
CA GLN A 110 12.61 -18.79 10.49
C GLN A 110 13.28 -17.46 10.10
N MET A 111 12.74 -16.32 10.55
CA MET A 111 13.35 -15.00 10.29
C MET A 111 14.71 -14.85 10.97
N SER A 112 15.58 -14.06 10.34
CA SER A 112 16.86 -13.67 10.92
C SER A 112 16.67 -12.82 12.17
N GLU A 113 17.70 -12.75 13.02
CA GLU A 113 17.69 -11.87 14.20
C GLU A 113 17.46 -10.39 13.83
N GLU A 114 18.00 -9.95 12.69
CA GLU A 114 17.80 -8.59 12.19
C GLU A 114 16.33 -8.34 11.80
N GLN A 115 15.71 -9.29 11.09
CA GLN A 115 14.28 -9.20 10.76
C GLN A 115 13.40 -9.18 12.01
N ARG A 116 13.68 -10.03 12.99
CA ARG A 116 12.93 -10.05 14.26
C ARG A 116 13.06 -8.75 15.04
N ARG A 117 14.26 -8.15 15.07
CA ARG A 117 14.49 -6.83 15.68
C ARG A 117 13.70 -5.74 14.97
N MET A 118 13.69 -5.73 13.63
CA MET A 118 12.90 -4.78 12.85
C MET A 118 11.40 -4.95 13.09
N ILE A 119 10.86 -6.17 13.09
CA ILE A 119 9.45 -6.45 13.39
C ILE A 119 9.08 -6.01 14.82
N SER A 120 9.94 -6.30 15.80
CA SER A 120 9.71 -5.89 17.18
C SER A 120 9.67 -4.36 17.33
N LEU A 121 10.66 -3.66 16.76
CA LEU A 121 10.71 -2.19 16.78
C LEU A 121 9.50 -1.59 16.05
N PHE A 122 9.20 -2.10 14.85
CA PHE A 122 8.04 -1.69 14.07
C PHE A 122 6.75 -1.79 14.87
N SER A 123 6.49 -2.95 15.48
CA SER A 123 5.27 -3.19 16.28
C SER A 123 5.15 -2.23 17.48
N SER A 124 6.28 -1.87 18.12
CA SER A 124 6.27 -0.90 19.22
C SER A 124 5.93 0.53 18.79
N LEU A 125 6.31 0.92 17.57
CA LEU A 125 6.12 2.29 17.06
C LEU A 125 4.78 2.48 16.34
N LEU A 126 4.10 1.39 15.96
CA LEU A 126 2.85 1.43 15.18
C LEU A 126 1.79 2.38 15.76
N ASN A 127 1.69 2.43 17.09
CA ASN A 127 0.68 3.21 17.78
C ASN A 127 0.83 4.72 17.60
N GLU A 128 2.07 5.19 17.57
CA GLU A 128 2.41 6.61 17.46
C GLU A 128 2.35 7.10 16.00
N HIS A 129 2.53 6.17 15.06
CA HIS A 129 2.65 6.46 13.63
C HIS A 129 1.43 5.97 12.80
N TRP A 130 0.25 5.79 13.42
CA TRP A 130 -0.93 5.20 12.77
C TRP A 130 -1.67 6.14 11.79
N ASN A 131 -0.98 6.54 10.72
CA ASN A 131 -1.54 7.23 9.55
C ASN A 131 -0.64 6.93 8.33
N TYR A 132 -1.07 7.34 7.13
CA TYR A 132 -0.32 7.01 5.91
C TYR A 132 1.14 7.51 5.91
N VAL A 133 1.38 8.74 6.38
CA VAL A 133 2.73 9.35 6.42
C VAL A 133 3.59 8.60 7.44
N GLY A 134 3.11 8.45 8.67
CA GLY A 134 3.85 7.78 9.74
C GLY A 134 4.18 6.33 9.40
N LEU A 135 3.24 5.57 8.83
CA LEU A 135 3.50 4.20 8.38
C LEU A 135 4.50 4.15 7.22
N THR A 136 4.47 5.13 6.32
CA THR A 136 5.46 5.24 5.25
C THR A 136 6.85 5.51 5.81
N ASP A 137 6.96 6.40 6.79
CA ASP A 137 8.24 6.73 7.45
C ASP A 137 8.82 5.49 8.16
N LEU A 138 7.98 4.73 8.87
CA LEU A 138 8.41 3.49 9.53
C LEU A 138 9.02 2.46 8.57
N MET A 139 8.60 2.43 7.29
CA MET A 139 9.16 1.51 6.30
C MET A 139 10.66 1.75 6.06
N TYR A 140 11.14 2.97 6.26
CA TYR A 140 12.53 3.34 6.01
C TYR A 140 13.31 3.55 7.31
N ASN A 141 12.69 4.19 8.29
CA ASN A 141 13.32 4.51 9.57
C ASN A 141 13.64 3.26 10.40
N VAL A 142 12.78 2.23 10.40
CA VAL A 142 13.01 1.01 11.19
C VAL A 142 14.29 0.26 10.75
N PRO A 143 14.48 -0.03 9.45
CA PRO A 143 15.76 -0.56 8.94
C PRO A 143 16.98 0.27 9.33
N GLU A 144 16.89 1.61 9.22
CA GLU A 144 17.98 2.53 9.53
C GLU A 144 18.33 2.51 11.03
N MET A 145 17.33 2.55 11.89
CA MET A 145 17.48 2.50 13.35
C MET A 145 18.11 1.18 13.81
N VAL A 146 17.67 0.03 13.28
CA VAL A 146 18.25 -1.28 13.63
C VAL A 146 19.70 -1.40 13.19
N ARG A 147 20.07 -0.73 12.09
CA ARG A 147 21.45 -0.66 11.59
C ARG A 147 22.30 0.43 12.24
N GLY A 148 21.70 1.32 13.04
CA GLY A 148 22.39 2.45 13.66
C GLY A 148 22.90 3.49 12.65
N VAL A 149 22.26 3.58 11.48
CA VAL A 149 22.60 4.57 10.44
C VAL A 149 21.82 5.86 10.73
N PRO A 150 22.39 7.06 10.51
CA PRO A 150 21.63 8.29 10.61
C PRO A 150 20.41 8.28 9.68
N LEU A 151 19.30 8.85 10.15
CA LEU A 151 18.11 9.07 9.32
C LEU A 151 18.48 10.00 8.16
N ASP A 152 17.88 9.79 6.99
CA ASP A 152 18.04 10.58 5.76
C ASP A 152 19.38 10.42 5.00
N VAL A 153 20.13 9.35 5.26
CA VAL A 153 21.30 9.00 4.43
C VAL A 153 20.84 8.31 3.14
N LYS A 154 21.44 8.70 1.99
CA LYS A 154 21.18 8.01 0.72
C LYS A 154 21.49 6.51 0.89
N PRO A 155 20.51 5.62 0.69
CA PRO A 155 20.69 4.21 1.01
C PRO A 155 21.69 3.56 0.05
N ASP A 156 22.70 2.94 0.63
CA ASP A 156 23.63 2.08 -0.09
C ASP A 156 22.97 0.73 -0.44
N THR A 157 23.70 -0.13 -1.13
CA THR A 157 23.18 -1.44 -1.55
C THR A 157 22.81 -2.32 -0.35
N ALA A 158 23.57 -2.23 0.75
CA ALA A 158 23.33 -3.02 1.94
C ALA A 158 22.03 -2.59 2.65
N LEU A 159 21.82 -1.28 2.84
CA LEU A 159 20.61 -0.75 3.46
C LEU A 159 19.37 -1.06 2.62
N LYS A 160 19.45 -0.99 1.29
CA LYS A 160 18.33 -1.40 0.41
C LYS A 160 17.98 -2.88 0.58
N GLN A 161 18.98 -3.74 0.79
CA GLN A 161 18.75 -5.16 1.04
C GLN A 161 18.05 -5.39 2.38
N VAL A 162 18.43 -4.64 3.42
CA VAL A 162 17.77 -4.68 4.74
C VAL A 162 16.35 -4.13 4.67
N GLN A 163 16.13 -3.00 3.98
CA GLN A 163 14.78 -2.46 3.73
C GLN A 163 13.89 -3.48 3.02
N ARG A 164 14.42 -4.15 1.99
CA ARG A 164 13.69 -5.22 1.30
C ARG A 164 13.41 -6.41 2.21
N SER A 165 14.38 -6.87 3.02
CA SER A 165 14.20 -8.00 3.92
C SER A 165 13.16 -7.70 5.02
N PHE A 166 13.03 -6.44 5.43
CA PHE A 166 11.98 -5.96 6.31
C PHE A 166 10.60 -6.02 5.65
N PHE A 167 10.48 -5.56 4.39
CA PHE A 167 9.20 -5.61 3.67
C PHE A 167 8.73 -7.05 3.47
N VAL A 168 9.66 -7.95 3.11
CA VAL A 168 9.40 -9.39 3.00
C VAL A 168 8.93 -9.95 4.35
N ALA A 169 9.56 -9.55 5.47
CA ALA A 169 9.12 -10.00 6.79
C ALA A 169 7.68 -9.58 7.11
N ILE A 170 7.29 -8.34 6.79
CA ILE A 170 5.91 -7.87 6.95
C ILE A 170 4.96 -8.67 6.05
N TYR A 171 5.28 -8.84 4.78
CA TYR A 171 4.42 -9.61 3.86
C TYR A 171 4.27 -11.07 4.28
N GLN A 172 5.31 -11.70 4.82
CA GLN A 172 5.22 -13.07 5.31
C GLN A 172 4.26 -13.19 6.50
N LEU A 173 4.31 -12.24 7.44
CA LEU A 173 3.41 -12.23 8.59
C LEU A 173 1.97 -11.87 8.22
N VAL A 174 1.79 -10.91 7.32
CA VAL A 174 0.46 -10.37 6.97
C VAL A 174 -0.22 -11.19 5.89
N CYS A 175 0.51 -11.58 4.85
CA CYS A 175 -0.03 -12.24 3.66
C CYS A 175 0.46 -13.69 3.46
N GLY A 176 1.46 -14.16 4.21
CA GLY A 176 2.11 -15.45 3.92
C GLY A 176 2.79 -15.52 2.56
N ARG A 177 3.20 -14.36 2.02
CA ARG A 177 3.88 -14.23 0.72
C ARG A 177 5.09 -13.31 0.88
N GLU A 178 6.01 -13.29 -0.08
CA GLU A 178 7.17 -12.37 -0.04
C GLU A 178 6.88 -11.00 -0.66
N THR A 179 5.76 -10.88 -1.37
CA THR A 179 5.35 -9.67 -2.08
C THR A 179 3.86 -9.43 -1.90
N GLY A 180 3.44 -8.17 -1.99
CA GLY A 180 2.04 -7.77 -1.86
C GLY A 180 1.81 -6.31 -2.25
N PRO A 181 0.60 -5.79 -1.98
CA PRO A 181 0.28 -4.39 -2.20
C PRO A 181 1.04 -3.47 -1.24
N ARG A 182 1.09 -2.17 -1.55
CA ARG A 182 1.84 -1.17 -0.76
C ARG A 182 1.51 -1.28 0.75
N ILE A 183 2.54 -1.56 1.56
CA ILE A 183 2.40 -1.88 2.99
C ILE A 183 1.60 -0.83 3.77
N PRO A 184 1.91 0.49 3.72
CA PRO A 184 1.15 1.49 4.47
C PRO A 184 -0.37 1.43 4.23
N THR A 185 -0.79 1.29 2.97
CA THR A 185 -2.21 1.23 2.61
C THR A 185 -2.84 -0.13 2.94
N LEU A 186 -2.07 -1.21 2.84
CA LEU A 186 -2.48 -2.55 3.28
C LEU A 186 -2.79 -2.54 4.79
N LEU A 187 -1.88 -2.04 5.62
CA LEU A 187 -2.06 -2.00 7.08
C LEU A 187 -3.24 -1.11 7.49
N LEU A 188 -3.41 0.05 6.84
CA LEU A 188 -4.58 0.91 7.10
C LEU A 188 -5.91 0.26 6.70
N SER A 189 -5.89 -0.63 5.70
CA SER A 189 -7.07 -1.40 5.26
C SER A 189 -7.43 -2.51 6.24
N LEU A 190 -6.42 -3.14 6.84
CA LEU A 190 -6.63 -4.16 7.89
C LEU A 190 -7.09 -3.54 9.22
N GLY A 191 -6.74 -2.28 9.45
CA GLY A 191 -6.98 -1.61 10.71
C GLY A 191 -5.92 -1.95 11.77
N ARG A 192 -5.94 -1.16 12.85
CA ARG A 192 -4.90 -1.15 13.87
C ARG A 192 -4.83 -2.46 14.65
N GLU A 193 -5.97 -2.96 15.10
CA GLU A 193 -6.05 -4.17 15.92
C GLU A 193 -5.55 -5.40 15.17
N LYS A 194 -6.06 -5.63 13.95
CA LYS A 194 -5.64 -6.75 13.11
C LYS A 194 -4.16 -6.65 12.73
N THR A 195 -3.67 -5.44 12.44
CA THR A 195 -2.24 -5.23 12.17
C THR A 195 -1.39 -5.60 13.38
N HIS A 196 -1.72 -5.12 14.58
CA HIS A 196 -1.02 -5.49 15.80
C HIS A 196 -1.03 -7.00 16.05
N MET A 197 -2.18 -7.65 15.88
CA MET A 197 -2.29 -9.11 16.01
C MET A 197 -1.34 -9.85 15.07
N LEU A 198 -1.15 -9.37 13.83
CA LEU A 198 -0.34 -10.04 12.83
C LEU A 198 1.15 -9.73 12.92
N VAL A 199 1.54 -8.57 13.46
CA VAL A 199 2.95 -8.14 13.47
C VAL A 199 3.57 -8.03 14.85
N THR A 200 2.82 -8.23 15.93
CA THR A 200 3.37 -8.25 17.30
C THR A 200 3.72 -9.67 17.69
N PRO A 201 5.01 -10.00 17.85
CA PRO A 201 5.40 -11.33 18.31
C PRO A 201 4.78 -11.64 19.67
N PRO A 202 4.25 -12.85 19.90
CA PRO A 202 3.79 -13.25 21.22
C PRO A 202 4.97 -13.13 22.20
N ARG A 203 4.72 -12.61 23.40
CA ARG A 203 5.73 -12.66 24.45
C ARG A 203 6.07 -14.12 24.68
N LYS A 204 7.35 -14.49 24.58
CA LYS A 204 7.80 -15.74 25.18
C LYS A 204 7.53 -15.60 26.67
N GLU A 205 6.49 -16.27 27.17
CA GLU A 205 6.40 -16.52 28.59
C GLU A 205 7.73 -17.17 28.99
N ALA A 206 8.44 -16.55 29.92
CA ALA A 206 9.63 -17.17 30.48
C ALA A 206 9.16 -18.53 30.99
N CYS A 207 9.64 -19.59 30.36
CA CYS A 207 9.52 -20.93 30.88
C CYS A 207 10.37 -20.92 32.16
N SER A 208 9.76 -20.48 33.26
CA SER A 208 10.24 -20.65 34.62
C SER A 208 10.12 -22.13 34.93
N SER A 209 11.03 -22.92 34.38
CA SER A 209 11.25 -24.29 34.81
C SER A 209 12.22 -24.24 35.99
N LEU A 210 11.61 -24.35 37.18
CA LEU A 210 12.21 -24.89 38.40
C LEU A 210 12.79 -26.29 38.14
#